data_AF-A0A1J3JY50-F1
#
_entry.id   AF-A0A1J3JY50-F1
#
_cell.length_a   1.000
_cell.length_b   1.000
_cell.length_c   1.000
_cell.angle_alpha   90.00
_cell.angle_beta   90.00
_cell.angle_gamma   90.00
#
_symmetry.space_group_name_H-M   'P 1'
#
loop_
_entity.id
_entity.type
_entity.pdbx_description
1 polymer ?
#
loop_
_entity_poly.entity_id
_entity_poly.type
_entity_poly.pdbx_seq_one_letter_code
_entity_poly.pdbx_strand_id
1 'polypeptide(L)'
;ETNANWVAFWTAGPNSLSAHLYTDRIREAIGVKEVNARMEETLGFISGMEKMRVKDTQEGVVFGTLDSVFSNTLRQMGLALPRASAVFINSFEELDPTLTDNLKSEFKRYLNIGPLALSSSPSQTETTVQDPHGCLAWKRPA
;
A
#
# COMPACT_ATOMS: atom_id res chain seq x y z
N GLU A 1 13.86 -24.25 -6.82
CA GLU A 1 13.47 -22.89 -7.22
C GLU A 1 13.44 -22.79 -8.74
N THR A 2 12.48 -22.06 -9.30
CA THR A 2 12.41 -21.79 -10.75
C THR A 2 13.31 -20.61 -11.10
N ASN A 3 14.10 -20.70 -12.17
CA ASN A 3 14.91 -19.58 -12.69
C ASN A 3 14.03 -18.54 -13.41
N ALA A 4 13.16 -17.86 -12.65
CA ALA A 4 12.17 -16.92 -13.17
C ALA A 4 12.21 -15.60 -12.41
N ASN A 5 11.81 -14.52 -13.07
CA ASN A 5 11.67 -13.21 -12.44
C ASN A 5 10.38 -13.13 -11.63
N TRP A 6 10.48 -12.69 -10.38
CA TRP A 6 9.33 -12.37 -9.55
C TRP A 6 8.99 -10.88 -9.71
N VAL A 7 7.79 -10.60 -10.22
CA VAL A 7 7.23 -9.26 -10.32
C VAL A 7 5.99 -9.19 -9.43
N ALA A 8 5.98 -8.27 -8.46
CA ALA A 8 4.91 -8.17 -7.46
C ALA A 8 3.96 -7.01 -7.77
N PHE A 9 2.67 -7.24 -7.58
CA PHE A 9 1.64 -6.20 -7.66
C PHE A 9 1.17 -5.81 -6.27
N TRP A 10 1.31 -4.54 -5.89
CA TRP A 10 0.62 -3.97 -4.73
C TRP A 10 -0.65 -3.26 -5.19
N THR A 11 -1.81 -3.79 -4.79
CA THR A 11 -3.10 -3.31 -5.28
C THR A 11 -3.62 -2.07 -4.56
N ALA A 12 -3.07 -1.75 -3.39
CA ALA A 12 -3.48 -0.64 -2.53
C ALA A 12 -2.56 0.59 -2.69
N GLY A 13 -2.67 1.56 -1.78
CA GLY A 13 -1.89 2.80 -1.82
C GLY A 13 -0.45 2.68 -1.32
N PRO A 14 0.44 3.63 -1.69
CA PRO A 14 1.87 3.59 -1.34
C PRO A 14 2.14 3.71 0.17
N ASN A 15 1.29 4.43 0.90
CA ASN A 15 1.38 4.56 2.36
C ASN A 15 1.24 3.22 3.08
N SER A 16 0.29 2.37 2.65
CA SER A 16 0.11 1.03 3.20
C SER A 16 1.26 0.08 2.84
N LEU A 17 1.82 0.20 1.64
CA LEU A 17 3.01 -0.54 1.24
C LEU A 17 4.20 -0.17 2.15
N SER A 18 4.40 1.13 2.39
CA SER A 18 5.47 1.63 3.25
C SER A 18 5.33 1.14 4.70
N ALA A 19 4.13 1.16 5.27
CA ALA A 19 3.88 0.63 6.62
C ALA A 19 4.22 -0.87 6.74
N HIS A 20 3.91 -1.68 5.73
CA HIS A 20 4.26 -3.10 5.72
C HIS A 20 5.75 -3.36 5.47
N LEU A 21 6.38 -2.57 4.59
CA LEU A 21 7.82 -2.63 4.34
C LEU A 21 8.62 -2.33 5.62
N TYR A 22 8.24 -1.27 6.33
CA TYR A 22 8.92 -0.82 7.54
C TYR A 22 8.33 -1.38 8.85
N THR A 23 7.52 -2.44 8.80
CA THR A 23 6.87 -3.00 10.01
C THR A 23 7.85 -3.24 11.15
N ASP A 24 9.02 -3.82 10.87
CA ASP A 24 10.02 -4.10 11.91
C ASP A 24 10.63 -2.81 12.49
N ARG A 25 10.94 -1.82 11.64
CA ARG A 25 11.43 -0.50 12.06
C ARG A 25 10.39 0.26 12.90
N ILE A 26 9.12 0.18 12.52
CA ILE A 26 8.02 0.79 13.29
C ILE A 26 7.89 0.09 14.66
N ARG A 27 7.99 -1.25 14.70
CA ARG A 27 7.96 -2.00 15.96
C ARG A 27 9.14 -1.69 16.87
N GLU A 28 10.33 -1.48 16.33
CA GLU A 28 11.51 -1.06 17.10
C GLU A 28 11.35 0.35 17.67
N ALA A 29 10.83 1.30 16.89
CA ALA A 29 10.68 2.69 17.31
C ALA A 29 9.51 2.89 18.30
N ILE A 30 8.38 2.23 18.07
CA ILE A 30 7.13 2.43 18.82
C ILE A 30 6.94 1.40 19.94
N GLY A 31 7.37 0.16 19.70
CA GLY A 31 7.05 -0.98 20.57
C GLY A 31 5.64 -1.52 20.35
N VAL A 32 5.43 -2.79 20.71
CA VAL A 32 4.13 -3.49 20.55
C VAL A 32 3.34 -3.65 21.85
N LYS A 33 4.00 -3.56 23.02
CA LYS A 33 3.35 -3.77 24.33
C LYS A 33 2.65 -2.52 24.87
N GLU A 34 3.21 -1.34 24.59
CA GLU A 34 2.71 -0.05 25.10
C GLU A 34 2.18 0.85 23.98
N VAL A 35 1.85 0.25 22.82
CA VAL A 35 1.46 0.97 21.61
C VAL A 35 0.26 1.91 21.84
N ASN A 36 -0.67 1.55 22.74
CA ASN A 36 -1.85 2.35 23.05
C ASN A 36 -1.52 3.75 23.56
N ALA A 37 -0.43 3.93 24.32
CA ALA A 37 -0.02 5.23 24.83
C ALA A 37 0.64 6.11 23.75
N ARG A 38 1.07 5.48 22.64
CA ARG A 38 1.86 6.11 21.57
C ARG A 38 1.08 6.26 20.26
N MET A 39 -0.24 6.02 20.30
CA MET A 39 -1.13 6.01 19.12
C MET A 39 -1.17 7.34 18.34
N GLU A 40 -0.95 8.47 19.02
CA GLU A 40 -0.91 9.80 18.38
C GLU A 40 0.48 10.19 17.88
N GLU A 41 1.54 9.43 18.18
CA GLU A 41 2.88 9.73 17.68
C GLU A 41 2.93 9.57 16.17
N THR A 42 3.71 10.43 15.51
CA THR A 42 3.86 10.38 14.06
C THR A 42 5.00 9.44 13.64
N LEU A 43 4.89 8.90 12.43
CA LEU A 43 5.89 8.05 11.81
C LEU A 43 6.95 8.86 11.06
N GLY A 44 7.32 10.04 11.58
CA GLY A 44 8.27 10.97 10.94
C GLY A 44 9.70 10.45 10.81
N PHE A 45 10.01 9.29 11.38
CA PHE A 45 11.27 8.60 11.14
C PHE A 45 11.28 7.83 9.80
N ILE A 46 10.14 7.73 9.09
CA ILE A 46 10.03 7.20 7.73
C ILE A 46 9.72 8.36 6.79
N SER A 47 10.55 8.53 5.77
CA SER A 47 10.41 9.62 4.80
C SER A 47 9.12 9.46 4.00
N GLY A 48 8.31 10.51 3.93
CA GLY A 48 6.98 10.48 3.30
C GLY A 48 5.85 9.96 4.20
N MET A 49 6.12 9.68 5.49
CA MET A 49 5.11 9.27 6.47
C MET A 49 4.99 10.24 7.66
N GLU A 50 5.50 11.47 7.54
CA GLU A 50 5.62 12.44 8.64
C GLU A 50 4.27 12.86 9.23
N LYS A 51 3.20 12.78 8.45
CA LYS A 51 1.82 13.10 8.87
C LYS A 51 1.03 11.87 9.32
N MET A 52 1.56 10.67 9.14
CA MET A 52 0.89 9.43 9.55
C MET A 52 1.15 9.16 11.02
N ARG A 53 0.11 8.86 11.78
CA ARG A 53 0.25 8.47 13.18
C ARG A 53 0.29 6.96 13.32
N VAL A 54 0.78 6.49 14.46
CA VAL A 54 0.78 5.08 14.84
C VAL A 54 -0.61 4.45 14.67
N LYS A 55 -1.68 5.12 15.11
CA LYS A 55 -3.06 4.63 14.96
C LYS A 55 -3.59 4.58 13.54
N ASP A 56 -2.95 5.28 12.61
CA ASP A 56 -3.33 5.30 11.20
C ASP A 56 -2.71 4.10 10.44
N THR A 57 -1.86 3.30 11.09
CA THR A 57 -1.29 2.05 10.53
C THR A 57 -2.31 0.91 10.48
N GLN A 58 -2.07 -0.07 9.62
CA GLN A 58 -2.91 -1.26 9.50
C GLN A 58 -2.75 -2.17 10.73
N GLU A 59 -3.83 -2.87 11.08
CA GLU A 59 -3.76 -3.99 12.03
C GLU A 59 -2.70 -5.02 11.57
N GLY A 60 -1.95 -5.55 12.52
CA GLY A 60 -0.81 -6.43 12.25
C GLY A 60 0.53 -5.72 12.13
N VAL A 61 0.56 -4.38 12.01
CA VAL A 61 1.82 -3.61 12.05
C VAL A 61 2.30 -3.47 13.50
N VAL A 62 1.57 -2.75 14.35
CA VAL A 62 1.92 -2.56 15.78
C VAL A 62 0.79 -2.85 16.76
N PHE A 63 -0.45 -2.98 16.29
CA PHE A 63 -1.62 -3.32 17.10
C PHE A 63 -2.49 -4.39 16.40
N GLY A 64 -3.53 -4.88 17.09
CA GLY A 64 -4.36 -5.99 16.62
C GLY A 64 -3.72 -7.35 16.88
N THR A 65 -4.16 -8.39 16.16
CA THR A 65 -3.68 -9.77 16.36
C THR A 65 -2.37 -10.02 15.61
N LEU A 66 -1.25 -9.55 16.17
CA LEU A 66 0.08 -9.59 15.54
C LEU A 66 0.58 -11.00 15.16
N ASP A 67 0.17 -12.02 15.92
CA ASP A 67 0.57 -13.42 15.70
C ASP A 67 -0.34 -14.17 14.73
N SER A 68 -1.35 -13.50 14.15
CA SER A 68 -2.24 -14.12 13.17
C SER A 68 -1.48 -14.53 11.91
N VAL A 69 -1.97 -15.56 11.21
CA VAL A 69 -1.40 -15.99 9.93
C VAL A 69 -1.35 -14.83 8.92
N PHE A 70 -2.38 -13.98 8.92
CA PHE A 70 -2.45 -12.83 8.03
C PHE A 70 -1.40 -11.77 8.35
N SER A 71 -1.26 -11.37 9.62
CA SER A 71 -0.24 -10.41 10.06
C SER A 71 1.18 -10.92 9.81
N ASN A 72 1.43 -12.20 10.08
CA ASN A 72 2.71 -12.83 9.78
C ASN A 72 2.98 -12.86 8.27
N THR A 73 1.98 -13.16 7.44
CA THR A 73 2.12 -13.15 5.98
C THR A 73 2.47 -11.76 5.45
N LEU A 74 1.80 -10.71 5.93
CA LEU A 74 2.07 -9.32 5.51
C LEU A 74 3.45 -8.84 5.95
N ARG A 75 3.89 -9.21 7.16
CA ARG A 75 5.25 -8.92 7.62
C ARG A 75 6.29 -9.62 6.75
N GLN A 76 6.11 -10.91 6.46
CA GLN A 76 7.01 -11.66 5.57
C GLN A 76 7.02 -11.12 4.14
N MET A 77 5.87 -10.66 3.65
CA MET A 77 5.76 -9.96 2.37
C MET A 77 6.63 -8.70 2.37
N GLY A 78 6.51 -7.82 3.38
CA GLY A 78 7.33 -6.61 3.51
C GLY A 78 8.83 -6.91 3.45
N LEU A 79 9.28 -7.94 4.15
CA LEU A 79 10.67 -8.41 4.13
C LEU A 79 11.10 -9.01 2.77
N ALA A 80 10.17 -9.64 2.05
CA ALA A 80 10.47 -10.32 0.79
C ALA A 80 10.50 -9.36 -0.41
N LEU A 81 9.61 -8.36 -0.45
CA LEU A 81 9.39 -7.48 -1.61
C LEU A 81 10.65 -6.79 -2.15
N PRO A 82 11.62 -6.32 -1.34
CA PRO A 82 12.90 -5.78 -1.85
C PRO A 82 13.67 -6.72 -2.78
N ARG A 83 13.42 -8.04 -2.69
CA ARG A 83 14.07 -9.04 -3.55
C ARG A 83 13.41 -9.18 -4.93
N ALA A 84 12.17 -8.72 -5.11
CA ALA A 84 11.44 -8.79 -6.37
C ALA A 84 12.19 -8.05 -7.50
N SER A 85 12.07 -8.53 -8.73
CA SER A 85 12.66 -7.87 -9.91
C SER A 85 11.99 -6.52 -10.19
N ALA A 86 10.71 -6.40 -9.86
CA ALA A 86 9.98 -5.12 -9.81
C ALA A 86 8.77 -5.24 -8.89
N VAL A 87 8.41 -4.13 -8.24
CA VAL A 87 7.15 -3.94 -7.52
C VAL A 87 6.37 -2.88 -8.27
N PHE A 88 5.17 -3.21 -8.75
CA PHE A 88 4.28 -2.24 -9.36
C PHE A 88 3.05 -1.99 -8.50
N ILE A 89 2.48 -0.79 -8.63
CA ILE A 89 1.40 -0.31 -7.77
C ILE A 89 0.34 0.42 -8.59
N ASN A 90 -0.91 0.29 -8.17
CA ASN A 90 -2.03 1.07 -8.70
C ASN A 90 -2.06 2.47 -8.07
N SER A 91 -1.08 3.30 -8.42
CA SER A 91 -0.96 4.70 -8.00
C SER A 91 -0.19 5.50 -9.06
N PHE A 92 0.12 6.77 -8.79
CA PHE A 92 0.89 7.67 -9.66
C PHE A 92 1.94 8.41 -8.82
N GLU A 93 3.10 8.73 -9.41
CA GLU A 93 4.28 9.22 -8.67
C GLU A 93 4.06 10.58 -8.02
N GLU A 94 3.31 11.46 -8.68
CA GLU A 94 3.06 12.84 -8.25
C GLU A 94 2.14 12.95 -7.04
N LEU A 95 1.52 11.84 -6.60
CA LEU A 95 0.66 11.82 -5.42
C LEU A 95 1.42 12.22 -4.16
N ASP A 96 2.64 11.70 -4.01
CA ASP A 96 3.58 12.06 -2.95
C ASP A 96 5.01 11.76 -3.44
N PRO A 97 5.75 12.78 -3.92
CA PRO A 97 7.10 12.59 -4.44
C PRO A 97 8.08 12.08 -3.38
N THR A 98 7.95 12.55 -2.13
CA THR A 98 8.83 12.14 -1.02
C THR A 98 8.67 10.67 -0.71
N LEU A 99 7.43 10.20 -0.58
CA LEU A 99 7.15 8.79 -0.36
C LEU A 99 7.53 7.93 -1.57
N THR A 100 7.33 8.44 -2.79
CA THR A 100 7.74 7.76 -4.01
C THR A 100 9.25 7.55 -4.08
N ASP A 101 10.04 8.59 -3.77
CA ASP A 101 11.50 8.51 -3.77
C ASP A 101 12.02 7.58 -2.66
N ASN A 102 11.37 7.62 -1.49
CA ASN A 102 11.64 6.66 -0.43
C ASN A 102 11.42 5.22 -0.90
N LEU A 103 10.27 4.89 -1.49
CA LEU A 103 9.97 3.53 -1.99
C LEU A 103 10.87 3.13 -3.17
N LYS A 104 11.24 4.06 -4.06
CA LYS A 104 12.23 3.80 -5.12
C LYS A 104 13.60 3.42 -4.56
N SER A 105 13.97 3.94 -3.39
CA SER A 105 15.25 3.60 -2.74
C SER A 105 15.27 2.19 -2.11
N GLU A 106 14.09 1.63 -1.82
CA GLU A 106 13.94 0.34 -1.13
C GLU A 106 13.76 -0.85 -2.10
N PHE A 107 13.30 -0.60 -3.32
CA PHE A 107 13.05 -1.64 -4.33
C PHE A 107 14.02 -1.55 -5.51
N LYS A 108 14.36 -2.71 -6.11
CA LYS A 108 15.15 -2.74 -7.36
C LYS A 108 14.51 -1.91 -8.48
N ARG A 109 13.17 -1.99 -8.58
CA ARG A 109 12.34 -1.19 -9.48
C ARG A 109 10.98 -0.99 -8.83
N TYR A 110 10.55 0.26 -8.69
CA TYR A 110 9.23 0.65 -8.20
C TYR A 110 8.48 1.35 -9.33
N LEU A 111 7.30 0.84 -9.71
CA LEU A 111 6.57 1.26 -10.91
C LEU A 111 5.13 1.65 -10.57
N ASN A 112 4.81 2.93 -10.70
CA ASN A 112 3.44 3.42 -10.64
C ASN A 112 2.76 3.20 -12.00
N ILE A 113 1.69 2.40 -12.04
CA ILE A 113 0.97 2.05 -13.28
C ILE A 113 -0.51 2.48 -13.25
N GLY A 114 -0.89 3.25 -12.23
CA GLY A 114 -2.25 3.68 -12.01
C GLY A 114 -2.47 5.18 -12.29
N PRO A 115 -3.66 5.69 -11.95
CA PRO A 115 -4.80 4.92 -11.44
C PRO A 115 -5.44 4.06 -12.54
N LEU A 116 -5.60 2.76 -12.27
CA LEU A 116 -6.12 1.78 -13.24
C LEU A 116 -7.53 2.11 -13.75
N ALA A 117 -8.32 2.85 -12.96
CA ALA A 117 -9.65 3.33 -13.35
C ALA A 117 -9.61 4.37 -14.50
N LEU A 118 -8.45 5.00 -14.73
CA LEU A 118 -8.22 5.90 -15.88
C LEU A 118 -7.46 5.20 -17.02
N SER A 119 -6.97 3.98 -16.81
CA SER A 119 -6.29 3.21 -17.84
C SER A 119 -7.30 2.68 -18.85
N SER A 120 -7.13 3.06 -20.12
CA SER A 120 -7.92 2.54 -21.23
C SER A 120 -7.54 1.10 -21.53
N SER A 121 -8.24 0.13 -20.93
CA SER A 121 -8.18 -1.25 -21.40
C SER A 121 -9.18 -1.45 -22.54
N PRO A 122 -8.79 -2.08 -23.68
CA PRO A 122 -9.72 -2.44 -24.75
C PRO A 122 -10.89 -3.32 -24.29
N SER A 123 -10.71 -4.08 -23.19
CA SER A 123 -11.79 -4.86 -22.59
C SER A 123 -12.82 -4.00 -21.86
N GLN A 124 -12.47 -2.79 -21.41
CA GLN A 124 -13.39 -1.90 -20.70
C GLN A 124 -14.33 -1.15 -21.66
N THR A 125 -13.93 -0.96 -22.93
CA THR A 125 -14.79 -0.33 -23.94
C THR A 125 -15.98 -1.21 -24.36
N GLU A 126 -15.92 -2.53 -24.10
CA GLU A 126 -17.02 -3.47 -24.36
C GLU A 126 -17.84 -3.80 -23.10
N THR A 127 -17.39 -3.38 -21.91
CA THR A 127 -18.14 -3.63 -20.68
C THR A 127 -19.41 -2.79 -20.69
N THR A 128 -20.55 -3.44 -20.91
CA THR A 128 -21.85 -2.79 -20.74
C THR A 128 -21.94 -2.30 -19.30
N VAL A 129 -22.09 -0.98 -19.11
CA VAL A 129 -22.30 -0.39 -17.79
C VAL A 129 -23.58 -0.99 -17.20
N GLN A 130 -23.42 -1.86 -16.21
CA GLN A 130 -24.54 -2.48 -15.51
C GLN A 130 -25.15 -1.46 -14.55
N ASP A 131 -26.31 -0.94 -14.90
CA ASP A 131 -27.08 -0.01 -14.07
C ASP A 131 -28.53 -0.51 -13.90
N PRO A 132 -28.74 -1.66 -13.23
CA PRO A 132 -30.06 -2.30 -13.13
C PRO A 132 -31.11 -1.45 -12.39
N HIS A 133 -30.66 -0.43 -11.63
CA HIS A 133 -31.52 0.45 -10.85
C HIS A 133 -31.62 1.87 -11.41
N GLY A 134 -31.01 2.14 -12.58
CA GLY A 134 -31.07 3.47 -13.22
C GLY A 134 -30.42 4.60 -12.42
N CYS A 135 -29.39 4.29 -11.63
CA CYS A 135 -28.66 5.25 -10.80
C CYS A 135 -28.07 6.41 -11.63
N LEU A 136 -27.60 6.15 -12.86
CA LEU A 136 -27.07 7.19 -13.74
C LEU A 136 -28.16 8.10 -14.25
N ALA A 137 -29.33 7.54 -14.57
CA ALA A 137 -30.48 8.32 -15.00
C ALA A 137 -31.03 9.19 -13.86
N TRP A 138 -31.06 8.67 -12.63
CA TRP A 138 -31.53 9.38 -11.45
C TRP A 138 -30.70 10.63 -11.12
N LYS A 139 -29.39 10.61 -11.40
CA LYS A 139 -28.49 11.74 -11.15
C LYS A 139 -28.54 12.85 -12.22
N ARG A 140 -29.32 12.70 -13.29
CA ARG A 140 -29.39 13.74 -14.33
C ARG A 140 -30.12 14.98 -13.78
N PRO A 141 -29.55 16.19 -13.90
CA PRO A 141 -30.25 17.42 -13.57
C PRO A 141 -31.51 17.57 -14.43
N ALA A 142 -32.56 18.19 -13.87
CA ALA A 142 -33.78 18.55 -14.58
C ALA A 142 -33.54 19.63 -15.65
#